data_AF-R3U650-F1
#
_entry.id   AF-R3U650-F1
#
_cell.length_a   1.000
_cell.length_b   1.000
_cell.length_c   1.000
_cell.angle_alpha   90.00
_cell.angle_beta   90.00
_cell.angle_gamma   90.00
#
_symmetry.space_group_name_H-M   'P 1'
#
loop_
_entity.id
_entity.type
_entity.pdbx_description
1 polymer ?
#
loop_
_entity_poly.entity_id
_entity_poly.type
_entity_poly.pdbx_seq_one_letter_code
_entity_poly.pdbx_strand_id
1 'polypeptide(L)'
;MDNSTKLGLKTENNQPIKKLSHQDIYELYDMLEQLKSWQEPLNLLGRFFGDMNRPVDKRKIAKEYYSCSQIFNIFNLEFAFSMQRMETQINELRRREKV
;
A
#
# COMPACT_ATOMS: atom_id res chain seq x y z
N MET A 1 -50.66 0.90 -6.93
CA MET A 1 -49.52 0.01 -6.65
C MET A 1 -48.43 0.86 -6.03
N ASP A 2 -48.04 0.50 -4.82
CA ASP A 2 -47.19 1.30 -3.93
C ASP A 2 -45.76 1.43 -4.49
N ASN A 3 -45.27 2.65 -4.59
CA ASN A 3 -44.00 3.03 -5.23
C ASN A 3 -42.81 3.02 -4.25
N SER A 4 -42.94 2.33 -3.12
CA SER A 4 -42.04 2.44 -1.97
C SER A 4 -40.77 1.57 -2.05
N THR A 5 -40.51 0.83 -3.14
CA THR A 5 -39.37 -0.12 -3.23
C THR A 5 -38.06 0.43 -3.83
N LYS A 6 -37.82 1.75 -3.84
CA LYS A 6 -36.54 2.33 -4.33
C LYS A 6 -36.00 3.48 -3.47
N LEU A 7 -36.05 3.38 -2.14
CA LEU A 7 -35.14 4.18 -1.32
C LEU A 7 -33.77 3.47 -1.27
N GLY A 8 -32.91 3.79 -2.24
CA GLY A 8 -31.49 3.41 -2.19
C GLY A 8 -30.84 3.91 -0.90
N LEU A 9 -29.83 3.20 -0.40
CA LEU A 9 -29.15 3.55 0.83
C LEU A 9 -28.38 4.86 0.64
N LYS A 10 -28.62 5.85 1.49
CA LYS A 10 -27.98 7.17 1.41
C LYS A 10 -27.34 7.56 2.72
N THR A 11 -26.30 8.39 2.63
CA THR A 11 -25.66 9.02 3.79
C THR A 11 -26.58 10.07 4.43
N GLU A 12 -26.24 10.55 5.63
CA GLU A 12 -26.94 11.65 6.32
C GLU A 12 -27.07 12.92 5.45
N ASN A 13 -26.08 13.15 4.58
CA ASN A 13 -26.07 14.24 3.60
C ASN A 13 -26.77 13.88 2.27
N ASN A 14 -27.63 12.85 2.26
CA ASN A 14 -28.41 12.38 1.10
C ASN A 14 -27.55 11.97 -0.12
N GLN A 15 -26.27 11.61 0.11
CA GLN A 15 -25.39 11.12 -0.97
C GLN A 15 -25.53 9.61 -1.15
N PRO A 16 -25.57 9.11 -2.40
CA PRO A 16 -25.70 7.68 -2.67
C PRO A 16 -24.44 6.89 -2.28
N ILE A 17 -24.64 5.73 -1.66
CA ILE A 17 -23.56 4.93 -1.05
C ILE A 17 -22.95 3.98 -2.08
N LYS A 18 -21.61 3.89 -2.15
CA LYS A 18 -20.94 2.95 -3.06
C LYS A 18 -21.13 1.51 -2.60
N LYS A 19 -21.37 0.59 -3.54
CA LYS A 19 -21.39 -0.85 -3.24
C LYS A 19 -19.96 -1.36 -3.08
N LEU A 20 -19.59 -1.71 -1.85
CA LEU A 20 -18.34 -2.41 -1.54
C LEU A 20 -18.65 -3.88 -1.26
N SER A 21 -17.87 -4.78 -1.86
CA SER A 21 -17.94 -6.21 -1.54
C SER A 21 -16.98 -6.54 -0.40
N HIS A 22 -17.19 -7.69 0.26
CA HIS A 22 -16.22 -8.20 1.23
C HIS A 22 -14.85 -8.44 0.60
N GLN A 23 -14.84 -8.89 -0.67
CA GLN A 23 -13.60 -9.10 -1.42
C GLN A 23 -12.79 -7.81 -1.57
N ASP A 24 -13.44 -6.66 -1.80
CA ASP A 24 -12.75 -5.37 -1.88
C ASP A 24 -12.02 -5.04 -0.57
N ILE A 25 -12.67 -5.34 0.56
CA ILE A 25 -12.11 -5.07 1.89
C ILE A 25 -10.90 -5.97 2.13
N TYR A 26 -10.99 -7.26 1.77
CA TYR A 26 -9.86 -8.19 1.83
C TYR A 26 -8.70 -7.75 0.95
N GLU A 27 -8.96 -7.36 -0.30
CA GLU A 27 -7.91 -6.93 -1.22
C GLU A 27 -7.18 -5.66 -0.76
N LEU A 28 -7.91 -4.72 -0.15
CA LEU A 28 -7.32 -3.53 0.48
C LEU A 28 -6.48 -3.90 1.70
N TYR A 29 -6.94 -4.87 2.49
CA TYR A 29 -6.24 -5.33 3.68
C TYR A 29 -4.94 -6.07 3.32
N ASP A 30 -4.98 -6.97 2.33
CA ASP A 30 -3.80 -7.66 1.80
C ASP A 30 -2.75 -6.66 1.28
N MET A 31 -3.20 -5.63 0.57
CA MET A 31 -2.31 -4.56 0.10
C MET A 31 -1.66 -3.80 1.27
N LEU A 32 -2.43 -3.51 2.32
CA LEU A 32 -1.91 -2.87 3.52
C LEU A 32 -0.88 -3.75 4.23
N GLU A 33 -1.11 -5.06 4.34
CA GLU A 33 -0.13 -5.98 4.93
C GLU A 33 1.16 -6.05 4.13
N GLN A 34 1.07 -6.09 2.80
CA GLN A 34 2.26 -6.05 1.94
C GLN A 34 3.07 -4.76 2.14
N LEU A 35 2.42 -3.61 2.21
CA LEU A 35 3.10 -2.34 2.50
C LEU A 35 3.73 -2.31 3.90
N LYS A 36 3.06 -2.88 4.91
CA LYS A 36 3.61 -2.98 6.27
C LYS A 36 4.83 -3.88 6.34
N SER A 37 4.87 -4.95 5.55
CA SER A 37 6.02 -5.86 5.52
C SER A 37 7.34 -5.17 5.14
N TRP A 38 7.27 -4.04 4.44
CA TRP A 38 8.42 -3.21 4.07
C TRP A 38 8.94 -2.30 5.18
N GLN A 39 8.23 -2.12 6.31
CA GLN A 39 8.68 -1.23 7.38
C GLN A 39 10.05 -1.60 7.95
N GLU A 40 10.26 -2.87 8.32
CA GLU A 40 11.54 -3.32 8.90
C GLU A 40 12.71 -3.24 7.91
N PRO A 41 12.59 -3.73 6.65
CA PRO A 41 13.62 -3.52 5.64
C PRO A 41 13.98 -2.05 5.41
N LEU A 42 12.99 -1.15 5.36
CA LEU A 42 13.25 0.28 5.18
C LEU A 42 13.92 0.91 6.41
N ASN A 43 13.54 0.48 7.63
CA ASN A 43 14.20 0.90 8.86
C ASN A 43 15.68 0.46 8.86
N LEU A 44 15.98 -0.75 8.37
CA LEU A 44 17.36 -1.23 8.23
C LEU A 44 18.17 -0.35 7.28
N LEU A 45 17.61 -0.02 6.10
CA LEU A 45 18.26 0.89 5.15
C LEU A 45 18.49 2.27 5.77
N GLY A 46 17.48 2.82 6.46
CA GLY A 46 17.57 4.12 7.13
C GLY A 46 18.67 4.15 8.21
N ARG A 47 18.78 3.09 9.02
CA ARG A 47 19.85 2.98 10.03
C ARG A 47 21.23 2.86 9.38
N PHE A 48 21.36 2.09 8.31
CA PHE A 48 22.64 1.89 7.63
C PHE A 48 23.13 3.18 6.95
N PHE A 49 22.27 3.85 6.18
CA PHE A 49 22.64 5.05 5.43
C PHE A 49 22.62 6.33 6.29
N GLY A 50 21.94 6.34 7.44
CA GLY A 50 21.87 7.47 8.35
C GLY A 50 23.02 7.56 9.37
N ASP A 51 23.84 6.52 9.51
CA ASP A 51 24.96 6.49 10.46
C ASP A 51 26.19 7.26 9.93
N MET A 52 26.16 8.58 10.12
CA MET A 52 27.22 9.49 9.67
C MET A 52 28.52 9.40 10.50
N ASN A 53 28.50 8.77 11.67
CA ASN A 53 29.64 8.68 12.59
C ASN A 53 30.26 7.28 12.66
N ARG A 54 29.89 6.42 11.71
CA ARG A 54 30.38 5.04 11.63
C ARG A 54 31.92 4.99 11.52
N PRO A 55 32.60 4.17 12.35
CA PRO A 55 34.02 3.88 12.16
C PRO A 55 34.30 3.29 10.76
N VAL A 56 35.35 3.76 10.09
CA VAL A 56 35.64 3.43 8.68
C VAL A 56 36.25 2.02 8.55
N ASP A 57 35.43 0.99 8.76
CA ASP A 57 35.73 -0.37 8.33
C ASP A 57 35.22 -0.55 6.89
N LYS A 58 36.11 -0.29 5.93
CA LYS A 58 35.77 -0.31 4.49
C LYS A 58 35.23 -1.67 4.03
N ARG A 59 35.72 -2.78 4.58
CA ARG A 59 35.31 -4.13 4.17
C ARG A 59 33.91 -4.44 4.66
N LYS A 60 33.63 -4.12 5.93
CA LYS A 60 32.29 -4.27 6.52
C LYS A 60 31.28 -3.37 5.82
N ILE A 61 31.63 -2.11 5.58
CA ILE A 61 30.80 -1.15 4.85
C ILE A 61 30.47 -1.67 3.45
N ALA A 62 31.46 -2.16 2.69
CA ALA A 62 31.21 -2.68 1.34
C ALA A 62 30.25 -3.88 1.32
N LYS A 63 30.40 -4.81 2.28
CA LYS A 63 29.52 -5.98 2.40
C LYS A 63 28.09 -5.58 2.76
N GLU A 64 27.93 -4.74 3.77
CA GLU A 64 26.61 -4.27 4.20
C GLU A 64 25.94 -3.40 3.14
N TYR A 65 26.72 -2.56 2.42
CA TYR A 65 26.23 -1.79 1.29
C TYR A 65 25.68 -2.69 0.19
N TYR A 66 26.40 -3.76 -0.17
CA TYR A 66 25.91 -4.72 -1.15
C TYR A 66 24.56 -5.31 -0.72
N SER A 67 24.44 -5.79 0.53
CA SER A 67 23.17 -6.30 1.06
C SER A 67 22.06 -5.25 1.03
N CYS A 68 22.34 -4.01 1.45
CA CYS A 68 21.38 -2.91 1.43
C CYS A 68 20.94 -2.56 0.00
N SER A 69 21.85 -2.60 -0.97
CA SER A 69 21.53 -2.35 -2.38
C SER A 69 20.57 -3.39 -2.96
N GLN A 70 20.72 -4.67 -2.56
CA GLN A 70 19.79 -5.72 -2.97
C GLN A 70 18.39 -5.48 -2.38
N ILE A 71 18.32 -5.17 -1.08
CA ILE A 71 17.04 -4.86 -0.42
C ILE A 71 16.37 -3.65 -1.08
N PHE A 72 17.13 -2.58 -1.35
CA PHE A 72 16.61 -1.39 -2.02
C PHE A 72 16.08 -1.70 -3.41
N ASN A 73 16.81 -2.48 -4.21
CA ASN A 73 16.37 -2.83 -5.57
C ASN A 73 15.05 -3.60 -5.57
N ILE A 74 14.90 -4.58 -4.68
CA ILE A 74 13.66 -5.35 -4.55
C ILE A 74 12.53 -4.42 -4.08
N PHE A 75 12.78 -3.62 -3.04
CA PHE A 75 11.80 -2.63 -2.56
C PHE A 75 11.34 -1.71 -3.67
N ASN A 76 12.26 -1.14 -4.45
CA ASN A 76 11.94 -0.17 -5.48
C ASN A 76 11.06 -0.76 -6.59
N LEU A 77 11.32 -2.01 -6.99
CA LEU A 77 10.48 -2.74 -7.93
C LEU A 77 9.09 -3.03 -7.36
N GLU A 78 9.03 -3.63 -6.16
CA GLU A 78 7.77 -4.01 -5.51
C GLU A 78 6.91 -2.79 -5.15
N PHE A 79 7.53 -1.68 -4.77
CA PHE A 79 6.86 -0.41 -4.52
C PHE A 79 6.19 0.14 -5.78
N ALA A 80 6.88 0.12 -6.93
CA ALA A 80 6.32 0.56 -8.19
C ALA A 80 5.10 -0.29 -8.60
N PHE A 81 5.18 -1.61 -8.47
CA PHE A 81 4.05 -2.52 -8.73
C PHE A 81 2.89 -2.28 -7.75
N SER A 82 3.19 -2.09 -6.46
CA SER A 82 2.18 -1.82 -5.43
C SER A 82 1.43 -0.51 -5.70
N MET A 83 2.14 0.54 -6.14
CA MET A 83 1.54 1.81 -6.52
C MET A 83 0.56 1.66 -7.69
N GLN A 84 0.98 0.97 -8.75
CA GLN A 84 0.12 0.72 -9.92
C GLN A 84 -1.12 -0.11 -9.55
N ARG A 85 -0.95 -1.15 -8.72
CA ARG A 85 -2.07 -1.98 -8.26
C ARG A 85 -3.04 -1.17 -7.40
N MET A 86 -2.53 -0.33 -6.50
CA MET A 86 -3.36 0.55 -5.66
C MET A 86 -4.18 1.53 -6.50
N GLU A 87 -3.56 2.16 -7.48
CA GLU A 87 -4.26 3.07 -8.39
C GLU A 87 -5.37 2.34 -9.16
N THR A 88 -5.09 1.13 -9.64
CA THR A 88 -6.07 0.29 -10.33
C THR A 88 -7.26 -0.03 -9.43
N GLN A 89 -7.01 -0.54 -8.22
CA GLN A 89 -8.06 -0.86 -7.25
C GLN A 89 -8.90 0.36 -6.88
N ILE A 90 -8.26 1.51 -6.61
CA ILE A 90 -8.97 2.76 -6.32
C ILE A 90 -9.88 3.16 -7.48
N ASN A 91 -9.39 3.05 -8.72
CA ASN A 91 -10.16 3.40 -9.90
C ASN A 91 -11.35 2.45 -10.12
N GLU A 92 -11.19 1.16 -9.83
CA GLU A 92 -12.29 0.19 -9.85
C GLU A 92 -13.36 0.52 -8.80
N LEU A 93 -12.96 0.76 -7.55
CA LEU A 93 -13.88 1.16 -6.47
C LEU A 93 -14.62 2.45 -6.80
N ARG A 94 -13.94 3.42 -7.44
CA ARG A 94 -14.57 4.66 -7.93
C ARG A 94 -15.61 4.41 -9.01
N ARG A 95 -15.40 3.44 -9.90
CA ARG A 95 -16.32 3.09 -10.99
C ARG A 95 -17.53 2.27 -10.55
N ARG A 96 -17.48 1.61 -9.39
CA ARG A 96 -18.59 0.75 -8.91
C ARG A 96 -19.92 1.49 -8.76
N GLU A 97 -20.99 0.77 -8.97
CA GLU A 97 -22.36 1.27 -8.81
C GLU A 97 -22.63 1.70 -7.37
N LYS A 98 -23.60 2.60 -7.22
CA LYS A 98 -24.10 3.05 -5.93
C LYS A 98 -25.38 2.30 -5.60
N VAL A 99 -25.55 1.94 -4.33
CA VAL A 99 -26.77 1.31 -3.76
C VAL A 99 -27.69 2.38 -3.19
#